data_AF-A0A1C5PM25-F1
#
_entry.id   AF-A0A1C5PM25-F1
#
_cell.length_a   1.000
_cell.length_b   1.000
_cell.length_c   1.000
_cell.angle_alpha   90.00
_cell.angle_beta   90.00
_cell.angle_gamma   90.00
#
_symmetry.space_group_name_H-M   'P 1'
#
loop_
_entity.id
_entity.type
_entity.pdbx_description
1 polymer ?
#
loop_
_entity_poly.entity_id
_entity_poly.type
_entity_poly.pdbx_seq_one_letter_code
_entity_poly.pdbx_strand_id
1 'polypeptide(L)'
;MGLIGIKAAKNDFNAAIAKIVRKYRDMSLSEIKKIVLEGNYLYECDYVDEQGIKVILSIDSELNKSGIATVIYEHDRITDLARLIC
;
A
#
# COMPACT_ATOMS: atom_id res chain seq x y z
N MET A 1 9.29 15.18 -9.11
CA MET A 1 8.16 14.94 -8.18
C MET A 1 8.31 13.55 -7.63
N GLY A 2 8.27 13.38 -6.31
CA GLY A 2 8.48 12.10 -5.68
C GLY A 2 7.18 11.35 -5.46
N LEU A 3 7.15 10.07 -5.82
CA LEU A 3 6.02 9.20 -5.56
C LEU A 3 6.34 8.31 -4.37
N ILE A 4 5.34 8.12 -3.52
CA ILE A 4 5.36 7.14 -2.45
C ILE A 4 4.17 6.21 -2.63
N GLY A 5 4.40 4.91 -2.46
CA GLY A 5 3.35 3.92 -2.62
C GLY A 5 3.62 2.66 -1.81
N ILE A 6 2.58 1.86 -1.64
CA ILE A 6 2.60 0.63 -0.87
C ILE A 6 2.26 -0.58 -1.73
N LYS A 7 3.04 -1.65 -1.56
CA LYS A 7 2.86 -2.95 -2.21
C LYS A 7 2.74 -4.05 -1.16
N ALA A 8 2.08 -5.15 -1.52
CA ALA A 8 2.15 -6.35 -0.72
C ALA A 8 3.59 -6.92 -0.78
N ALA A 9 4.12 -7.42 0.34
CA ALA A 9 5.47 -8.01 0.36
C ALA A 9 5.55 -9.32 -0.44
N LYS A 10 4.40 -9.99 -0.62
CA LYS A 10 4.24 -11.17 -1.45
C LYS A 10 3.06 -10.95 -2.39
N ASN A 11 3.18 -11.46 -3.60
CA ASN A 11 2.11 -11.45 -4.61
C ASN A 11 1.06 -12.53 -4.29
N ASP A 12 0.60 -12.58 -3.05
CA ASP A 12 -0.42 -13.50 -2.58
C ASP A 12 -1.69 -12.74 -2.20
N PHE A 13 -2.79 -13.07 -2.86
CA PHE A 13 -4.04 -12.35 -2.68
C PHE A 13 -4.75 -12.84 -1.42
N ASN A 14 -5.02 -11.91 -0.50
CA ASN A 14 -5.83 -12.15 0.67
C ASN A 14 -7.08 -11.26 0.65
N ALA A 15 -8.24 -11.81 1.05
CA ALA A 15 -9.49 -11.07 1.15
C ALA A 15 -9.40 -9.84 2.07
N ALA A 16 -8.53 -9.87 3.09
CA ALA A 16 -8.25 -8.71 3.93
C ALA A 16 -7.62 -7.55 3.15
N ILE A 17 -6.74 -7.83 2.17
CA ILE A 17 -6.18 -6.80 1.28
C ILE A 17 -7.30 -6.09 0.54
N ALA A 18 -8.19 -6.87 -0.09
CA ALA A 18 -9.31 -6.28 -0.81
C ALA A 18 -10.23 -5.44 0.09
N LYS A 19 -10.51 -5.91 1.31
CA LYS A 19 -11.34 -5.17 2.26
C LYS A 19 -10.72 -3.83 2.65
N ILE A 20 -9.41 -3.80 2.91
CA ILE A 20 -8.70 -2.58 3.33
C ILE A 20 -8.56 -1.61 2.16
N VAL A 21 -8.07 -2.08 1.00
CA VAL A 21 -7.90 -1.24 -0.20
C VAL A 21 -9.24 -0.60 -0.61
N ARG A 22 -10.36 -1.33 -0.52
CA ARG A 22 -11.69 -0.80 -0.83
C ARG A 22 -12.17 0.34 0.07
N LYS A 23 -11.60 0.52 1.26
CA LYS A 23 -11.89 1.68 2.12
C LYS A 23 -11.29 2.97 1.57
N TYR A 24 -10.17 2.86 0.84
CA TYR A 24 -9.38 4.00 0.38
C TYR A 24 -9.47 4.20 -1.14
N ARG A 25 -9.84 3.16 -1.90
CA ARG A 25 -10.02 3.19 -3.35
C ARG A 25 -11.27 2.40 -3.73
N ASP A 26 -12.18 3.01 -4.46
CA ASP A 26 -13.35 2.31 -4.99
C ASP A 26 -12.94 1.46 -6.20
N MET A 27 -12.48 0.23 -5.94
CA MET A 27 -12.05 -0.74 -6.94
C MET A 27 -12.74 -2.08 -6.73
N SER A 28 -12.90 -2.84 -7.81
CA SER A 28 -13.46 -4.19 -7.75
C SER A 28 -12.47 -5.19 -7.12
N LEU A 29 -13.01 -6.30 -6.61
CA LEU A 29 -12.19 -7.39 -6.06
C LEU A 29 -11.21 -7.94 -7.12
N SER A 30 -11.67 -8.06 -8.37
CA SER A 30 -10.88 -8.57 -9.50
C SER A 30 -9.69 -7.68 -9.82
N GLU A 31 -9.88 -6.36 -9.82
CA GLU A 31 -8.81 -5.39 -10.04
C GLU A 31 -7.77 -5.44 -8.91
N ILE A 32 -8.22 -5.45 -7.65
CA ILE A 32 -7.30 -5.53 -6.51
C ILE A 32 -6.51 -6.84 -6.55
N LYS A 33 -7.17 -7.95 -6.88
CA LYS A 33 -6.51 -9.25 -7.04
C LYS A 33 -5.44 -9.19 -8.11
N LYS A 34 -5.74 -8.58 -9.26
CA LYS A 34 -4.77 -8.41 -10.35
C LYS A 34 -3.57 -7.57 -9.92
N ILE A 35 -3.80 -6.43 -9.27
CA ILE A 35 -2.74 -5.55 -8.75
C ILE A 35 -1.80 -6.30 -7.80
N VAL A 36 -2.35 -7.07 -6.85
CA VAL A 36 -1.57 -7.86 -5.89
C VAL A 36 -0.74 -8.92 -6.59
N LEU A 37 -1.35 -9.69 -7.51
CA LEU A 37 -0.67 -10.78 -8.22
C LEU A 37 0.43 -10.27 -9.15
N GLU A 38 0.24 -9.09 -9.75
CA GLU A 38 1.23 -8.42 -10.60
C GLU A 38 2.32 -7.70 -9.79
N GLY A 39 2.17 -7.59 -8.46
CA GLY A 39 3.13 -6.86 -7.61
C GLY A 39 3.08 -5.34 -7.82
N ASN A 40 1.92 -4.81 -8.22
CA ASN A 40 1.68 -3.40 -8.46
C ASN A 40 1.32 -2.65 -7.16
N TYR A 41 1.28 -1.31 -7.24
CA TYR A 41 0.92 -0.44 -6.11
C TYR A 41 -0.55 -0.62 -5.71
N LEU A 42 -0.78 -0.96 -4.45
CA LEU A 42 -2.12 -0.97 -3.86
C LEU A 42 -2.65 0.45 -3.76
N TYR A 43 -1.78 1.36 -3.33
CA TYR A 43 -2.02 2.79 -3.22
C TYR A 43 -0.70 3.54 -3.48
N GLU A 44 -0.79 4.68 -4.14
CA GLU A 44 0.32 5.59 -4.40
C GLU A 44 -0.18 7.03 -4.33
N CYS A 45 0.68 7.93 -3.88
CA CYS A 45 0.43 9.36 -3.83
C CYS A 45 1.75 10.14 -4.02
N ASP A 46 1.65 11.46 -4.16
CA ASP A 46 2.83 12.32 -4.11
C ASP A 46 3.43 12.31 -2.70
N TYR A 47 4.76 12.34 -2.61
CA TYR A 47 5.50 12.42 -1.34
C TYR A 47 5.21 13.71 -0.55
N VAL A 48 4.69 14.75 -1.21
CA VAL A 48 4.29 16.00 -0.55
C VAL A 48 2.83 15.99 -0.08
N ASP A 49 2.06 14.93 -0.40
CA ASP A 49 0.68 14.78 0.02
C ASP A 49 0.62 14.11 1.41
N GLU A 50 0.51 14.94 2.44
CA GLU A 50 0.37 14.49 3.83
C GLU A 50 -0.84 13.55 4.02
N GLN A 51 -1.96 13.80 3.32
CA GLN A 51 -3.14 12.96 3.44
C GLN A 51 -2.90 11.58 2.82
N GLY A 52 -2.29 11.55 1.63
CA GLY A 52 -1.88 10.31 0.97
C GLY A 52 -0.90 9.49 1.81
N ILE A 53 0.09 10.13 2.45
CA ILE A 53 1.03 9.46 3.36
C ILE A 53 0.29 8.85 4.57
N LYS A 54 -0.65 9.58 5.18
CA LYS A 54 -1.48 9.04 6.28
C LYS A 54 -2.29 7.83 5.84
N VAL A 55 -2.80 7.82 4.61
CA VAL A 55 -3.50 6.66 4.04
C VAL A 55 -2.56 5.47 3.89
N ILE A 56 -1.35 5.67 3.35
CA ILE A 56 -0.34 4.61 3.21
C ILE A 56 0.00 3.99 4.57
N LEU A 57 0.26 4.81 5.59
CA LEU A 57 0.54 4.33 6.96
C LEU A 57 -0.66 3.59 7.57
N SER A 58 -1.88 4.04 7.27
CA SER A 58 -3.10 3.36 7.74
C SER A 58 -3.29 2.00 7.07
N ILE A 59 -3.08 1.91 5.76
CA ILE A 59 -3.12 0.66 5.00
C ILE A 59 -2.06 -0.32 5.54
N ASP A 60 -0.83 0.14 5.73
CA ASP A 60 0.27 -0.67 6.29
C ASP A 60 -0.11 -1.23 7.68
N SER A 61 -0.59 -0.37 8.58
CA SER A 61 -0.99 -0.79 9.93
C SER A 61 -2.15 -1.80 9.92
N GLU A 62 -3.17 -1.59 9.09
CA GLU A 62 -4.31 -2.50 8.97
C GLU A 62 -3.91 -3.86 8.38
N LEU A 63 -3.02 -3.87 7.38
CA LEU A 63 -2.52 -5.08 6.75
C LEU A 63 -1.61 -5.87 7.70
N ASN A 64 -0.70 -5.20 8.40
CA ASN A 64 0.15 -5.81 9.41
C ASN A 64 -0.67 -6.41 10.57
N LYS A 65 -1.72 -5.72 11.04
CA LYS A 65 -2.67 -6.28 12.02
C LYS A 65 -3.40 -7.52 11.52
N SER A 66 -3.57 -7.64 10.21
CA SER A 66 -4.17 -8.80 9.55
C SER A 66 -3.14 -9.91 9.24
N GLY A 67 -1.88 -9.75 9.65
CA GLY A 67 -0.79 -10.69 9.39
C GLY A 67 -0.22 -10.65 7.97
N ILE A 68 -0.51 -9.59 7.21
CA ILE A 68 -0.07 -9.41 5.84
C ILE A 68 1.09 -8.41 5.83
N ALA A 69 2.26 -8.88 5.44
CA ALA A 69 3.42 -8.02 5.29
C ALA A 69 3.31 -7.11 4.06
N THR A 70 3.72 -5.86 4.23
CA THR A 70 3.70 -4.80 3.21
C THR A 70 5.06 -4.14 3.08
N VAL A 71 5.29 -3.49 1.95
CA VAL A 71 6.53 -2.75 1.66
C VAL A 71 6.16 -1.40 1.09
N ILE A 72 6.74 -0.34 1.65
CA ILE A 72 6.58 1.03 1.17
C ILE A 72 7.76 1.35 0.24
N TYR A 73 7.44 1.96 -0.90
CA TYR A 73 8.41 2.41 -1.88
C TYR A 73 8.32 3.93 -2.01
N GLU A 74 9.47 4.59 -1.97
CA GLU A 74 9.65 6.01 -2.19
C GLU A 74 10.61 6.18 -3.37
N HIS A 75 10.19 6.87 -4.44
CA HIS A 75 10.97 6.99 -5.69
C HIS A 75 11.48 5.64 -6.24
N ASP A 76 10.62 4.62 -6.27
CA ASP A 76 10.96 3.24 -6.66
C ASP A 76 12.02 2.54 -5.78
N ARG A 77 12.39 3.14 -4.64
CA ARG A 77 13.30 2.53 -3.66
C ARG A 77 12.50 2.05 -2.46
N ILE A 78 12.83 0.86 -1.97
CA ILE A 78 12.27 0.35 -0.71
C ILE A 78 12.70 1.31 0.40
N THR A 79 11.73 1.84 1.14
CA THR A 79 11.97 2.71 2.29
C THR A 79 11.36 2.05 3.53
N ASP A 80 12.07 2.14 4.65
CA ASP A 80 11.57 1.65 5.92
C ASP A 80 10.59 2.67 6.50
N LEU A 81 9.52 2.18 7.14
CA LEU A 81 8.52 3.03 7.80
C LEU A 81 9.18 4.04 8.77
N ALA A 82 10.30 3.65 9.38
CA ALA A 82 11.10 4.48 10.29
C ALA A 82 11.71 5.74 9.65
N ARG A 83 11.90 5.78 8.32
CA ARG A 83 12.44 6.97 7.62
C ARG A 83 11.39 8.02 7.28
N LEU A 84 10.12 7.63 7.21
CA LEU A 84 9.00 8.52 6.85
C LEU A 84 8.52 9.43 7.98
N ILE A 85 9.01 9.19 9.20
CA ILE A 85 8.55 9.86 10.42
C ILE A 85 9.64 10.79 11.01
N CYS A 86 10.73 11.03 10.29
CA CYS A 86 11.84 11.92 10.70
C CYS A 86 11.71 13.31 10.09
#